data_AF-A0A950UQ00-F1
#
_entry.id   AF-A0A950UQ00-F1
#
_cell.length_a   1.000
_cell.length_b   1.000
_cell.length_c   1.000
_cell.angle_alpha   90.00
_cell.angle_beta   90.00
_cell.angle_gamma   90.00
#
_symmetry.space_group_name_H-M   'P 1'
#
loop_
_entity.id
_entity.type
_entity.pdbx_description
1 polymer ?
#
loop_
_entity_poly.entity_id
_entity_poly.type
_entity_poly.pdbx_seq_one_letter_code
_entity_poly.pdbx_strand_id
1 'polypeptide(L)' 'PLIFSADDLDAQARLRESFDPDGVANPQKVLPAGSRCGALPRVPEGAWI' A
#
# COMPACT_ATOMS: atom_id res chain seq x y z
N PRO A 1 -3.47 -8.08 16.90
CA PRO A 1 -4.23 -6.88 16.44
C PRO A 1 -3.34 -5.99 15.56
N LEU A 2 -3.90 -5.42 14.49
CA LEU A 2 -3.18 -4.45 13.65
C LEU A 2 -3.15 -3.09 14.36
N ILE A 3 -2.06 -2.34 14.17
CA ILE A 3 -1.86 -1.02 14.79
C ILE A 3 -2.56 0.09 14.00
N PHE A 4 -2.67 -0.07 12.68
CA PHE A 4 -3.27 0.92 11.77
C PHE A 4 -4.56 0.37 11.16
N SER A 5 -5.57 1.22 11.13
CA SER A 5 -6.81 0.95 10.40
C SER A 5 -6.61 1.09 8.88
N ALA A 6 -7.61 0.70 8.11
CA ALA A 6 -7.60 0.93 6.66
C ALA A 6 -7.52 2.43 6.30
N ASP A 7 -8.22 3.28 7.06
CA ASP A 7 -8.22 4.73 6.83
C ASP A 7 -6.85 5.35 7.14
N ASP A 8 -6.16 4.85 8.18
CA ASP A 8 -4.79 5.28 8.48
C ASP A 8 -3.83 4.93 7.34
N LEU A 9 -3.97 3.74 6.75
CA LEU A 9 -3.13 3.29 5.64
C LEU A 9 -3.40 4.08 4.35
N ASP A 10 -4.64 4.45 4.05
CA ASP A 10 -4.95 5.32 2.90
C ASP A 10 -4.40 6.74 3.11
N ALA A 11 -4.51 7.29 4.32
CA ALA A 11 -3.93 8.60 4.64
C ALA A 11 -2.40 8.62 4.48
N GLN A 12 -1.71 7.57 4.97
CA GLN A 12 -0.26 7.44 4.80
C GLN A 12 0.14 7.26 3.34
N ALA A 13 -0.66 6.55 2.54
CA ALA A 13 -0.43 6.40 1.11
C ALA A 13 -0.54 7.72 0.35
N ARG A 14 -1.57 8.53 0.63
CA ARG A 14 -1.72 9.89 0.05
C ARG A 14 -0.57 10.81 0.41
N LEU A 15 -0.10 10.74 1.65
CA LEU A 15 1.07 11.49 2.09
C LEU A 15 2.31 11.07 1.27
N ARG A 16 2.55 9.76 1.14
CA ARG A 16 3.65 9.25 0.32
C ARG A 16 3.56 9.73 -1.13
N GLU A 17 2.40 9.63 -1.78
CA GLU A 17 2.19 10.07 -3.17
C GLU A 17 2.48 11.56 -3.37
N SER A 18 2.28 12.38 -2.32
CA SER A 18 2.55 13.82 -2.36
C SER A 18 4.04 14.17 -2.32
N PHE A 19 4.87 13.31 -1.71
CA PHE A 19 6.30 13.58 -1.45
C PHE A 19 7.28 12.63 -2.17
N ASP A 20 6.82 11.45 -2.58
CA ASP A 20 7.56 10.42 -3.32
C ASP A 20 6.69 9.88 -4.46
N PRO A 21 6.29 10.73 -5.43
CA PRO A 21 5.39 10.34 -6.51
C PRO A 21 5.97 9.24 -7.41
N ASP A 22 7.30 9.18 -7.51
CA ASP A 22 8.02 8.17 -8.31
C ASP A 22 8.31 6.88 -7.53
N GLY A 23 7.98 6.82 -6.23
CA GLY A 23 8.13 5.61 -5.42
C GLY A 23 9.57 5.19 -5.14
N VAL A 24 10.54 6.11 -5.25
CA VAL A 24 11.98 5.80 -5.15
C VAL A 24 12.43 5.67 -3.70
N ALA A 25 11.72 6.29 -2.75
CA ALA A 25 12.06 6.22 -1.34
C ALA A 25 11.63 4.86 -0.75
N ASN A 26 12.60 3.97 -0.53
CA ASN A 26 12.38 2.67 0.12
C ASN A 26 11.26 1.85 -0.52
N PRO A 27 11.42 1.44 -1.79
CA PRO A 27 10.41 0.65 -2.48
C PRO A 27 10.04 -0.59 -1.67
N GLN A 28 8.74 -0.89 -1.60
CA GLN A 28 8.15 -2.06 -0.92
C GLN A 28 8.29 -2.11 0.62
N LYS A 29 8.94 -1.13 1.27
CA LYS A 29 9.18 -1.17 2.73
C LYS A 29 8.32 -0.22 3.55
N VAL A 30 7.70 0.78 2.94
CA VAL A 30 7.02 1.87 3.68
C VAL A 30 5.56 1.54 3.98
N LEU A 31 4.84 0.89 3.06
CA LEU A 31 3.43 0.54 3.24
C LEU A 31 3.15 -0.90 2.82
N PRO A 32 2.22 -1.60 3.49
CA PRO A 32 1.74 -2.90 3.04
C PRO A 32 1.21 -2.81 1.61
N ALA A 33 1.42 -3.87 0.83
CA ALA A 33 0.80 -3.96 -0.48
C ALA A 33 -0.74 -3.98 -0.34
N GLY A 34 -1.45 -3.29 -1.23
CA GLY A 34 -2.91 -3.18 -1.13
C GLY A 34 -3.39 -2.13 -0.13
N SER A 35 -2.53 -1.24 0.39
CA SER A 35 -2.93 -0.12 1.24
C SER A 35 -3.88 0.88 0.57
N ARG A 36 -4.17 0.72 -0.73
CA ARG A 36 -5.22 1.41 -1.47
C ARG A 36 -5.98 0.44 -2.38
N CYS A 37 -7.23 0.79 -2.67
CA CYS A 37 -8.02 0.13 -3.70
C CYS A 37 -7.33 0.27 -5.07
N GLY A 38 -7.02 -0.84 -5.73
CA GLY A 38 -6.28 -0.86 -7.00
C GLY A 38 -4.76 -1.05 -6.88
N ALA A 39 -4.19 -1.06 -5.67
CA ALA A 39 -2.80 -1.43 -5.45
C ALA A 39 -2.67 -2.97 -5.48
N LEU A 40 -2.76 -3.56 -6.68
CA LEU A 40 -2.49 -4.98 -6.89
C LEU A 40 -0.97 -5.18 -7.06
N PRO A 41 -0.24 -5.75 -6.07
CA PRO A 41 1.15 -6.12 -6.31
C PRO A 41 1.25 -7.28 -7.33
N ARG A 42 0.26 -8.20 -7.29
CA ARG A 42 -0.19 -9.26 -8.22
C ARG A 42 -0.92 -10.31 -7.37
N VAL A 43 -2.12 -10.78 -7.77
CA VAL A 43 -2.71 -12.02 -7.22
C VAL A 43 -2.52 -13.13 -8.27
N PRO A 44 -1.80 -14.22 -7.96
CA PRO A 44 -1.52 -15.29 -8.92
C PRO A 44 -2.74 -16.14 -9.25
N GLU A 45 -2.67 -16.84 -10.38
CA GLU A 45 -3.69 -17.80 -10.79
C GLU A 45 -3.81 -18.93 -9.75
N GLY A 46 -5.02 -19.12 -9.19
CA GLY A 46 -5.34 -20.15 -8.20
C GLY A 46 -5.54 -19.70 -6.74
N ALA A 47 -5.54 -18.40 -6.43
CA ALA A 47 -5.83 -17.93 -5.07
C ALA A 47 -7.33 -18.06 -4.71
N TRP A 48 -7.64 -18.63 -3.54
CA TRP A 48 -8.96 -18.52 -2.89
C TRP A 48 -8.84 -17.57 -1.70
N ILE A 49 -9.81 -16.67 -1.54
CA ILE A 49 -9.89 -15.69 -0.44
C ILE A 49 -10.41 -16.37 0.83
#